data_AF-A0A7U2QWT7-F1
#
_entry.id   AF-A0A7U2QWT7-F1
#
_cell.length_a   1.000
_cell.length_b   1.000
_cell.length_c   1.000
_cell.angle_alpha   90.00
_cell.angle_beta   90.00
_cell.angle_gamma   90.00
#
_symmetry.space_group_name_H-M   'P 1'
#
loop_
_entity.id
_entity.type
_entity.pdbx_description
1 polymer ?
#
loop_
_entity_poly.entity_id
_entity_poly.type
_entity_poly.pdbx_seq_one_letter_code
_entity_poly.pdbx_strand_id
1 'polypeptide(L)'
;MFFQYSTVVNPTTANNADNLRPHNLFTLFLPDVRSTHQSHLQQENIKQQIHPTKTQIRNKMIDRTIFESLQSKIDEEAAVRDELHEIVQTLARNGRSTTAILSRAHSTPSDQLKPVLDEATKEILAQKEQVTRLKALADKHPFYKYNGVWTRELQNLVSSIELCAYLGGLEEYKSNSAASFLTIEEVGKFLDIPVNLKEQDAFHLTIEEYLLALISMVEELSRLAVNSVTLGDYARPVQIGSFIKDLFAGFQLLNLKNDILRKRSDGIKYSVKKVEDVVYDLSLRNLIPKGSDNA
;
A
#
# COMPACT_ATOMS: atom_id res chain seq x y z
N MET A 1 -26.11 -28.71 -28.21
CA MET A 1 -25.98 -27.23 -28.13
C MET A 1 -24.53 -26.91 -28.49
N PHE A 2 -24.19 -26.82 -29.80
CA PHE A 2 -24.19 -25.61 -30.65
C PHE A 2 -23.32 -24.48 -30.07
N PHE A 3 -22.30 -23.92 -30.74
CA PHE A 3 -21.77 -24.05 -32.11
C PHE A 3 -20.27 -23.64 -32.13
N GLN A 4 -19.53 -24.23 -33.07
CA GLN A 4 -18.14 -23.96 -33.42
C GLN A 4 -18.04 -22.84 -34.49
N TYR A 5 -16.85 -22.22 -34.54
CA TYR A 5 -16.31 -21.27 -35.52
C TYR A 5 -16.48 -21.66 -37.00
N SER A 6 -16.68 -20.68 -37.91
CA SER A 6 -15.73 -20.32 -39.00
C SER A 6 -16.34 -19.42 -40.10
N THR A 7 -15.78 -18.21 -40.21
CA THR A 7 -15.10 -17.57 -41.37
C THR A 7 -15.44 -17.85 -42.87
N VAL A 8 -15.57 -16.70 -43.58
CA VAL A 8 -15.18 -16.28 -44.97
C VAL A 8 -16.06 -16.60 -46.21
N VAL A 9 -16.29 -15.54 -47.01
CA VAL A 9 -16.03 -15.34 -48.48
C VAL A 9 -17.23 -14.74 -49.27
N ASN A 10 -17.02 -13.53 -49.82
CA ASN A 10 -17.79 -12.81 -50.88
C ASN A 10 -17.46 -13.43 -52.27
N PRO A 11 -18.27 -13.35 -53.36
CA PRO A 11 -18.51 -12.08 -54.07
C PRO A 11 -19.76 -11.97 -55.01
N THR A 12 -19.82 -10.78 -55.64
CA THR A 12 -20.57 -10.14 -56.75
C THR A 12 -21.23 -10.93 -57.92
N THR A 13 -22.08 -10.18 -58.66
CA THR A 13 -22.65 -10.31 -60.06
C THR A 13 -24.15 -10.69 -60.14
N ALA A 14 -25.03 -10.19 -61.03
CA ALA A 14 -25.01 -9.24 -62.17
C ALA A 14 -26.45 -8.92 -62.67
N ASN A 15 -26.55 -7.95 -63.61
CA ASN A 15 -27.51 -7.78 -64.74
C ASN A 15 -28.90 -7.15 -64.48
N ASN A 16 -29.20 -5.96 -65.03
CA ASN A 16 -29.69 -5.59 -66.40
C ASN A 16 -31.24 -5.63 -66.47
N ALA A 17 -31.99 -4.81 -67.21
CA ALA A 17 -31.81 -3.58 -67.98
C ALA A 17 -33.22 -3.16 -68.47
N ASP A 18 -33.40 -1.86 -68.80
CA ASP A 18 -34.29 -1.31 -69.85
C ASP A 18 -35.84 -1.43 -69.67
N ASN A 19 -36.71 -0.49 -70.08
CA ASN A 19 -36.64 0.41 -71.23
C ASN A 19 -37.81 1.43 -71.26
N LEU A 20 -37.68 2.46 -72.13
CA LEU A 20 -38.71 3.26 -72.85
C LEU A 20 -39.10 4.70 -72.40
N ARG A 21 -38.55 5.65 -73.17
CA ARG A 21 -39.11 6.96 -73.64
C ARG A 21 -39.84 6.73 -75.01
N PRO A 22 -40.44 7.69 -75.78
CA PRO A 22 -40.27 9.17 -75.91
C PRO A 22 -41.62 9.95 -76.08
N HIS A 23 -41.79 11.27 -76.28
CA HIS A 23 -41.27 12.24 -77.28
C HIS A 23 -41.58 13.72 -76.88
N ASN A 24 -40.82 14.66 -77.47
CA ASN A 24 -40.92 16.14 -77.40
C ASN A 24 -42.10 16.76 -78.17
N LEU A 25 -42.58 17.94 -77.74
CA LEU A 25 -42.67 19.14 -78.60
C LEU A 25 -42.95 20.46 -77.82
N PHE A 26 -42.27 21.51 -78.27
CA PHE A 26 -42.26 22.91 -77.82
C PHE A 26 -43.54 23.67 -78.23
N THR A 27 -44.02 24.65 -77.43
CA THR A 27 -44.31 26.04 -77.88
C THR A 27 -44.77 26.98 -76.76
N LEU A 28 -44.45 28.26 -76.97
CA LEU A 28 -44.53 29.43 -76.07
C LEU A 28 -45.95 29.91 -75.72
N PHE A 29 -46.10 30.55 -74.54
CA PHE A 29 -46.71 31.89 -74.37
C PHE A 29 -46.46 32.43 -72.92
N LEU A 30 -45.77 33.58 -72.80
CA LEU A 30 -45.75 34.50 -71.63
C LEU A 30 -47.03 35.38 -71.65
N PRO A 31 -47.40 36.24 -70.66
CA PRO A 31 -46.63 36.81 -69.52
C PRO A 31 -47.40 36.75 -68.16
N ASP A 32 -46.88 37.12 -66.99
CA ASP A 32 -46.84 38.51 -66.48
C ASP A 32 -45.98 38.60 -65.21
N VAL A 33 -45.03 39.53 -65.21
CA VAL A 33 -43.98 39.73 -64.21
C VAL A 33 -44.46 40.78 -63.22
N ARG A 34 -45.27 40.39 -62.23
CA ARG A 34 -45.66 41.30 -61.13
C ARG A 34 -46.00 40.65 -59.79
N SER A 35 -45.64 39.38 -59.57
CA SER A 35 -45.94 38.63 -58.33
C SER A 35 -44.70 38.26 -57.48
N THR A 36 -43.49 38.45 -58.01
CA THR A 36 -42.26 37.91 -57.39
C THR A 36 -41.60 38.79 -56.32
N HIS A 37 -42.05 40.04 -56.12
CA HIS A 37 -41.44 40.93 -55.11
C HIS A 37 -42.13 40.92 -53.74
N GLN A 38 -43.38 40.47 -53.64
CA GLN A 38 -44.09 40.41 -52.35
C GLN A 38 -43.86 39.08 -51.61
N SER A 39 -43.57 37.99 -52.31
CA SER A 39 -43.26 36.68 -51.71
C SER A 39 -41.83 36.60 -51.14
N HIS A 40 -40.90 37.40 -51.65
CA HIS A 40 -39.51 37.42 -51.16
C HIS A 40 -39.34 38.15 -49.81
N LEU A 41 -40.05 39.27 -49.61
CA LEU A 41 -39.98 40.05 -48.36
C LEU A 41 -40.70 39.35 -47.19
N GLN A 42 -41.71 38.53 -47.48
CA GLN A 42 -42.41 37.75 -46.46
C GLN A 42 -41.66 36.47 -46.08
N GLN A 43 -40.86 35.90 -47.00
CA GLN A 43 -39.96 34.80 -46.67
C GLN A 43 -38.69 35.25 -45.92
N GLU A 44 -38.20 36.46 -46.13
CA GLU A 44 -37.07 36.99 -45.35
C GLU A 44 -37.45 37.35 -43.90
N ASN A 45 -38.67 37.89 -43.68
CA ASN A 45 -39.15 38.16 -42.31
C ASN A 45 -39.45 36.89 -41.49
N ILE A 46 -39.90 35.81 -42.14
CA ILE A 46 -40.15 34.52 -41.45
C ILE A 46 -38.84 33.77 -41.18
N LYS A 47 -37.81 33.93 -42.03
CA LYS A 47 -36.47 33.37 -41.78
C LYS A 47 -35.71 34.07 -40.65
N GLN A 48 -36.08 35.30 -40.27
CA GLN A 48 -35.47 36.02 -39.14
C GLN A 48 -36.06 35.67 -37.76
N GLN A 49 -37.17 34.95 -37.68
CA GLN A 49 -37.81 34.60 -36.40
C GLN A 49 -37.68 33.11 -35.98
N ILE A 50 -37.00 32.26 -36.76
CA ILE A 50 -36.82 30.82 -36.44
C ILE A 50 -35.33 30.43 -36.42
N HIS A 51 -34.48 31.30 -35.89
CA HIS A 51 -33.14 30.90 -35.48
C HIS A 51 -32.99 31.15 -33.97
N PRO A 52 -33.21 30.14 -33.11
CA PRO A 52 -32.49 30.15 -31.85
C PRO A 52 -31.02 30.15 -32.25
N THR A 53 -30.36 31.26 -31.93
CA THR A 53 -28.95 31.56 -32.13
C THR A 53 -28.10 30.28 -32.09
N LYS A 54 -27.52 29.87 -33.23
CA LYS A 54 -26.45 28.84 -33.27
C LYS A 54 -25.25 29.18 -32.37
N THR A 55 -25.21 30.39 -31.83
CA THR A 55 -24.24 30.90 -30.86
C THR A 55 -24.60 30.54 -29.40
N GLN A 56 -25.86 30.21 -29.07
CA GLN A 56 -26.24 29.80 -27.71
C GLN A 56 -26.11 28.29 -27.44
N ILE A 57 -26.01 27.46 -28.47
CA ILE A 57 -25.88 26.00 -28.31
C ILE A 57 -24.41 25.58 -28.12
N ARG A 58 -23.44 26.49 -28.25
CA ARG A 58 -22.02 26.12 -28.29
C ARG A 58 -21.27 26.11 -26.94
N ASN A 59 -21.88 26.56 -25.84
CA ASN A 59 -21.24 26.57 -24.52
C ASN A 59 -22.20 26.08 -23.42
N LYS A 60 -22.52 24.77 -23.39
CA LYS A 60 -22.99 24.12 -22.14
C LYS A 60 -23.03 22.60 -22.17
N MET A 61 -22.10 21.94 -22.89
CA MET A 61 -22.07 20.46 -22.85
C MET A 61 -21.46 19.93 -21.53
N ILE A 62 -20.60 20.72 -20.88
CA ILE A 62 -20.14 20.47 -19.52
C ILE A 62 -20.08 21.79 -18.76
N ASP A 63 -20.66 21.81 -17.55
CA ASP A 63 -20.60 22.97 -16.66
C ASP A 63 -19.20 23.05 -16.02
N ARG A 64 -18.48 24.14 -16.26
CA ARG A 64 -17.14 24.38 -15.72
C ARG A 64 -17.10 24.34 -14.20
N THR A 65 -18.19 24.73 -13.54
CA THR A 65 -18.30 24.70 -12.08
C THR A 65 -18.16 23.29 -11.49
N ILE A 66 -18.48 22.25 -12.27
CA ILE A 66 -18.27 20.85 -11.87
C ILE A 66 -16.77 20.59 -11.69
N PHE A 67 -15.93 21.02 -12.64
CA PHE A 67 -14.48 20.84 -12.55
C PHE A 67 -13.85 21.71 -11.48
N GLU A 68 -14.36 22.92 -11.25
CA GLU A 68 -13.91 23.78 -10.15
C GLU A 68 -14.22 23.15 -8.78
N SER A 69 -15.41 22.56 -8.61
CA SER A 69 -15.77 21.82 -7.40
C SER A 69 -14.92 20.55 -7.22
N LEU A 70 -14.62 19.82 -8.30
CA LEU A 70 -13.72 18.66 -8.27
C LEU A 70 -12.29 19.07 -7.90
N GLN A 71 -11.79 20.18 -8.43
CA GLN A 71 -10.47 20.71 -8.08
C GLN A 71 -10.40 21.06 -6.59
N SER A 72 -11.40 21.73 -6.03
CA SER A 72 -11.47 22.03 -4.58
C SER A 72 -11.36 20.76 -3.73
N LYS A 73 -12.05 19.67 -4.11
CA LYS A 73 -11.96 18.39 -3.41
C LYS A 73 -10.57 17.75 -3.52
N ILE A 74 -9.93 17.84 -4.69
CA ILE A 74 -8.56 17.36 -4.89
C ILE A 74 -7.58 18.14 -4.02
N ASP A 75 -7.75 19.46 -3.93
CA ASP A 75 -6.90 20.34 -3.11
C ASP A 75 -7.07 20.05 -1.61
N GLU A 76 -8.30 19.81 -1.14
CA GLU A 76 -8.58 19.36 0.24
C GLU A 76 -7.89 18.01 0.55
N GLU A 77 -7.98 17.03 -0.36
CA GLU A 77 -7.30 15.75 -0.18
C GLU A 77 -5.76 15.88 -0.20
N ALA A 78 -5.23 16.80 -1.01
CA ALA A 78 -3.81 17.09 -1.05
C ALA A 78 -3.34 17.69 0.28
N ALA A 79 -4.07 18.69 0.81
CA ALA A 79 -3.76 19.30 2.10
C ALA A 79 -3.73 18.25 3.24
N VAL A 80 -4.69 17.33 3.28
CA VAL A 80 -4.71 16.24 4.27
C VAL A 80 -3.48 15.34 4.14
N ARG A 81 -3.08 14.98 2.91
CA ARG A 81 -1.85 14.20 2.69
C ARG A 81 -0.61 14.94 3.16
N ASP A 82 -0.52 16.23 2.90
CA ASP A 82 0.62 17.05 3.28
C ASP A 82 0.77 17.13 4.81
N GLU A 83 -0.34 17.34 5.53
CA GLU A 83 -0.35 17.34 7.00
C GLU A 83 0.06 15.98 7.60
N LEU A 84 -0.46 14.87 7.04
CA LEU A 84 -0.07 13.53 7.45
C LEU A 84 1.41 13.27 7.16
N HIS A 85 1.91 13.70 6.00
CA HIS A 85 3.31 13.53 5.60
C HIS A 85 4.26 14.28 6.54
N GLU A 86 3.92 15.46 7.04
CA GLU A 86 4.75 16.20 8.00
C GLU A 86 5.00 15.37 9.28
N ILE A 87 3.95 14.75 9.82
CA ILE A 87 4.04 13.90 11.02
C ILE A 87 4.87 12.65 10.70
N VAL A 88 4.57 11.99 9.57
CA VAL A 88 5.26 10.77 9.14
C VAL A 88 6.75 11.02 8.86
N GLN A 89 7.13 12.18 8.32
CA GLN A 89 8.54 12.53 8.12
C GLN A 89 9.30 12.67 9.44
N THR A 90 8.64 13.23 10.46
CA THR A 90 9.21 13.31 11.81
C THR A 90 9.36 11.91 12.40
N LEU A 91 8.34 11.05 12.24
CA LEU A 91 8.40 9.65 12.67
C LEU A 91 9.54 8.90 11.94
N ALA A 92 9.69 9.07 10.64
CA ALA A 92 10.75 8.46 9.85
C ALA A 92 12.16 8.91 10.30
N ARG A 93 12.32 10.18 10.67
CA ARG A 93 13.60 10.69 11.22
C ARG A 93 13.94 10.02 12.54
N ASN A 94 12.97 9.94 13.46
CA ASN A 94 13.17 9.31 14.76
C ASN A 94 13.39 7.79 14.60
N GLY A 95 12.64 7.14 13.70
CA GLY A 95 12.82 5.73 13.36
C GLY A 95 14.23 5.40 12.85
N ARG A 96 14.81 6.26 11.99
CA ARG A 96 16.22 6.14 11.57
C ARG A 96 17.20 6.25 12.74
N SER A 97 16.94 7.16 13.69
CA SER A 97 17.73 7.29 14.93
C SER A 97 17.66 6.00 15.77
N THR A 98 16.45 5.48 16.01
CA THR A 98 16.24 4.22 16.73
C THR A 98 16.94 3.05 16.05
N THR A 99 16.83 2.94 14.72
CA THR A 99 17.51 1.89 13.95
C THR A 99 19.03 2.01 14.09
N ALA A 100 19.60 3.22 14.05
CA ALA A 100 21.03 3.43 14.25
C ALA A 100 21.49 2.99 15.66
N ILE A 101 20.70 3.30 16.69
CA ILE A 101 20.96 2.89 18.09
C ILE A 101 20.93 1.36 18.20
N LEU A 102 19.87 0.72 17.70
CA LEU A 102 19.70 -0.74 17.74
C LEU A 102 20.76 -1.46 16.90
N SER A 103 21.25 -0.85 15.82
CA SER A 103 22.30 -1.44 14.99
C SER A 103 23.62 -1.62 15.76
N ARG A 104 23.86 -0.85 16.83
CA ARG A 104 25.03 -1.06 17.71
C ARG A 104 25.00 -2.41 18.42
N ALA A 105 23.82 -3.05 18.55
CA ALA A 105 23.71 -4.39 19.12
C ALA A 105 24.55 -5.42 18.34
N HIS A 106 24.79 -5.20 17.04
CA HIS A 106 25.64 -6.06 16.21
C HIS A 106 27.12 -6.02 16.56
N SER A 107 27.58 -4.99 17.27
CA SER A 107 28.98 -4.81 17.65
C SER A 107 29.17 -4.73 19.17
N THR A 108 28.13 -5.02 19.95
CA THR A 108 28.13 -4.89 21.41
C THR A 108 28.02 -6.28 22.04
N PRO A 109 28.97 -6.69 22.90
CA PRO A 109 28.86 -7.91 23.68
C PRO A 109 27.56 -7.97 24.51
N SER A 110 27.03 -9.18 24.72
CA SER A 110 25.71 -9.38 25.35
C SER A 110 25.62 -8.82 26.78
N ASP A 111 26.72 -8.81 27.53
CA ASP A 111 26.83 -8.22 28.88
C ASP A 111 26.80 -6.69 28.89
N GLN A 112 27.11 -6.04 27.77
CA GLN A 112 27.15 -4.58 27.59
C GLN A 112 25.97 -4.05 26.79
N LEU A 113 24.99 -4.90 26.47
CA LEU A 113 23.87 -4.54 25.62
C LEU A 113 22.85 -3.62 26.32
N LYS A 114 22.75 -3.69 27.65
CA LYS A 114 21.72 -2.97 28.42
C LYS A 114 21.67 -1.45 28.15
N PRO A 115 22.79 -0.69 28.19
CA PRO A 115 22.76 0.74 27.87
C PRO A 115 22.24 1.05 26.46
N VAL A 116 22.53 0.17 25.47
CA VAL A 116 22.03 0.33 24.10
C VAL A 116 20.51 0.17 24.07
N LEU A 117 19.97 -0.79 24.82
CA LEU A 117 18.52 -1.04 24.90
C LEU A 117 17.79 0.02 25.71
N ASP A 118 18.40 0.54 26.77
CA ASP A 118 17.83 1.65 27.55
C ASP A 118 17.73 2.92 26.68
N GLU A 119 18.76 3.21 25.87
CA GLU A 119 18.74 4.31 24.91
C GLU A 119 17.69 4.10 23.80
N ALA A 120 17.61 2.89 23.23
CA ALA A 120 16.62 2.55 22.21
C ALA A 120 15.19 2.65 22.77
N THR A 121 14.96 2.14 23.99
CA THR A 121 13.66 2.20 24.68
C THR A 121 13.22 3.64 24.87
N LYS A 122 14.12 4.52 25.30
CA LYS A 122 13.84 5.95 25.44
C LYS A 122 13.43 6.59 24.10
N GLU A 123 14.15 6.30 23.02
CA GLU A 123 13.85 6.85 21.69
C GLU A 123 12.53 6.30 21.11
N ILE A 124 12.22 5.03 21.37
CA ILE A 124 10.94 4.41 20.99
C ILE A 124 9.79 5.08 21.78
N LEU A 125 9.95 5.29 23.08
CA LEU A 125 8.94 5.95 23.91
C LEU A 125 8.67 7.39 23.44
N ALA A 126 9.71 8.12 23.03
CA ALA A 126 9.56 9.48 22.49
C ALA A 126 8.74 9.53 21.19
N GLN A 127 8.67 8.42 20.42
CA GLN A 127 7.86 8.35 19.20
C GLN A 127 6.36 8.19 19.47
N LYS A 128 5.95 7.81 20.69
CA LYS A 128 4.53 7.70 21.05
C LYS A 128 3.77 8.99 20.81
N GLU A 129 4.37 10.14 21.11
CA GLU A 129 3.76 11.46 20.88
C GLU A 129 3.41 11.67 19.39
N GLN A 130 4.30 11.28 18.48
CA GLN A 130 4.06 11.40 17.05
C GLN A 130 2.98 10.44 16.58
N VAL A 131 2.92 9.23 17.13
CA VAL A 131 1.84 8.27 16.85
C VAL A 131 0.50 8.82 17.35
N THR A 132 0.45 9.42 18.54
CA THR A 132 -0.76 10.08 19.06
C THR A 132 -1.21 11.24 18.18
N ARG A 133 -0.28 12.10 17.72
CA ARG A 133 -0.59 13.20 16.79
C ARG A 133 -1.10 12.66 15.45
N LEU A 134 -0.46 11.62 14.91
CA LEU A 134 -0.88 10.95 13.69
C LEU A 134 -2.30 10.38 13.84
N LYS A 135 -2.57 9.67 14.94
CA LYS A 135 -3.89 9.13 15.26
C LYS A 135 -4.96 10.23 15.28
N ALA A 136 -4.71 11.32 16.00
CA ALA A 136 -5.67 12.42 16.15
C ALA A 136 -6.02 13.12 14.83
N LEU A 137 -5.10 13.14 13.86
CA LEU A 137 -5.35 13.65 12.51
C LEU A 137 -6.03 12.59 11.64
N ALA A 138 -5.48 11.37 11.61
CA ALA A 138 -5.95 10.28 10.76
C ALA A 138 -7.38 9.84 11.09
N ASP A 139 -7.80 9.87 12.37
CA ASP A 139 -9.18 9.54 12.80
C ASP A 139 -10.26 10.44 12.18
N LYS A 140 -9.89 11.61 11.63
CA LYS A 140 -10.82 12.53 10.96
C LYS A 140 -11.06 12.16 9.50
N HIS A 141 -10.35 11.16 8.97
CA HIS A 141 -10.32 10.83 7.57
C HIS A 141 -10.47 9.32 7.32
N PRO A 142 -10.94 8.89 6.14
CA PRO A 142 -11.10 7.47 5.86
C PRO A 142 -9.77 6.71 5.92
N PHE A 143 -9.70 5.66 6.74
CA PHE A 143 -8.45 4.96 7.07
C PHE A 143 -7.76 4.42 5.82
N TYR A 144 -8.43 3.57 5.05
CA TYR A 144 -7.85 2.89 3.88
C TYR A 144 -7.55 3.82 2.70
N LYS A 145 -8.02 5.07 2.74
CA LYS A 145 -7.64 6.07 1.75
C LYS A 145 -6.24 6.64 2.01
N TYR A 146 -5.85 6.76 3.29
CA TYR A 146 -4.63 7.44 3.70
C TYR A 146 -3.61 6.53 4.36
N ASN A 147 -3.94 5.29 4.73
CA ASN A 147 -3.03 4.42 5.47
C ASN A 147 -1.66 4.21 4.79
N GLY A 148 -1.63 4.15 3.46
CA GLY A 148 -0.40 4.07 2.68
C GLY A 148 0.61 5.19 2.96
N VAL A 149 0.17 6.32 3.50
CA VAL A 149 1.04 7.44 3.91
C VAL A 149 1.93 7.06 5.09
N TRP A 150 1.41 6.35 6.09
CA TRP A 150 2.13 6.02 7.33
C TRP A 150 2.52 4.55 7.47
N THR A 151 1.91 3.64 6.71
CA THR A 151 2.10 2.19 6.84
C THR A 151 3.57 1.77 6.90
N ARG A 152 4.44 2.37 6.08
CA ARG A 152 5.87 2.05 6.09
C ARG A 152 6.54 2.40 7.43
N GLU A 153 6.30 3.61 7.94
CA GLU A 153 6.96 4.06 9.16
C GLU A 153 6.36 3.42 10.41
N LEU A 154 5.06 3.11 10.40
CA LEU A 154 4.45 2.31 11.46
C LEU A 154 5.06 0.90 11.51
N GLN A 155 5.25 0.24 10.37
CA GLN A 155 5.95 -1.05 10.31
C GLN A 155 7.40 -0.97 10.82
N ASN A 156 8.15 0.08 10.47
CA ASN A 156 9.51 0.29 10.94
C ASN A 156 9.57 0.48 12.46
N LEU A 157 8.63 1.25 13.02
CA LEU A 157 8.51 1.46 14.46
C LEU A 157 8.17 0.15 15.18
N VAL A 158 7.16 -0.60 14.70
CA VAL A 158 6.79 -1.90 15.29
C VAL A 158 7.97 -2.87 15.20
N SER A 159 8.69 -2.92 14.08
CA SER A 159 9.86 -3.80 13.95
C SER A 159 10.97 -3.42 14.95
N SER A 160 11.16 -2.13 15.22
CA SER A 160 12.10 -1.64 16.24
C SER A 160 11.66 -1.99 17.67
N ILE A 161 10.36 -1.93 17.95
CA ILE A 161 9.76 -2.36 19.22
C ILE A 161 10.02 -3.85 19.43
N GLU A 162 9.68 -4.69 18.45
CA GLU A 162 9.84 -6.14 18.54
C GLU A 162 11.31 -6.54 18.68
N LEU A 163 12.21 -5.92 17.90
CA LEU A 163 13.64 -6.16 18.03
C LEU A 163 14.17 -5.72 19.40
N CYS A 164 13.77 -4.56 19.90
CA CYS A 164 14.17 -4.09 21.22
C CYS A 164 13.68 -5.05 22.32
N ALA A 165 12.44 -5.51 22.23
CA ALA A 165 11.86 -6.47 23.15
C ALA A 165 12.57 -7.83 23.14
N TYR A 166 12.89 -8.35 21.94
CA TYR A 166 13.67 -9.58 21.76
C TYR A 166 15.04 -9.53 22.43
N LEU A 167 15.68 -8.37 22.37
CA LEU A 167 17.01 -8.19 22.95
C LEU A 167 16.98 -7.98 24.47
N GLY A 168 15.79 -7.93 25.11
CA GLY A 168 15.63 -7.73 26.55
C GLY A 168 15.31 -6.29 26.97
N GLY A 169 14.95 -5.42 26.01
CA GLY A 169 14.34 -4.12 26.27
C GLY A 169 12.84 -4.24 26.50
N LEU A 170 12.17 -3.15 26.88
CA LEU A 170 10.70 -3.08 27.01
C LEU A 170 10.06 -4.18 27.90
N GLU A 171 10.82 -4.80 28.81
CA GLU A 171 10.37 -5.90 29.66
C GLU A 171 9.11 -5.56 30.47
N GLU A 172 8.97 -4.31 30.90
CA GLU A 172 7.80 -3.81 31.66
C GLU A 172 6.49 -3.77 30.85
N TYR A 173 6.58 -3.84 29.52
CA TYR A 173 5.42 -3.81 28.62
C TYR A 173 4.96 -5.20 28.17
N LYS A 174 5.70 -6.25 28.52
CA LYS A 174 5.33 -7.65 28.24
C LYS A 174 4.41 -8.17 29.33
N SER A 175 3.28 -8.78 28.95
CA SER A 175 2.38 -9.46 29.87
C SER A 175 2.99 -10.73 30.46
N ASN A 176 3.85 -11.39 29.68
CA ASN A 176 4.59 -12.58 30.08
C ASN A 176 6.09 -12.29 30.00
N SER A 177 6.77 -12.23 31.14
CA SER A 177 8.22 -11.99 31.19
C SER A 177 9.06 -13.08 30.49
N ALA A 178 8.49 -14.27 30.24
CA ALA A 178 9.13 -15.31 29.45
C ALA A 178 8.94 -15.13 27.94
N ALA A 179 8.04 -14.25 27.49
CA ALA A 179 7.87 -13.97 26.07
C ALA A 179 9.07 -13.19 25.53
N SER A 180 9.52 -13.57 24.34
CA SER A 180 10.65 -12.93 23.67
C SER A 180 10.25 -11.65 22.93
N PHE A 181 8.98 -11.45 22.57
CA PHE A 181 8.53 -10.31 21.77
C PHE A 181 7.09 -9.94 22.17
N LEU A 182 6.57 -8.80 21.71
CA LEU A 182 5.25 -8.32 22.10
C LEU A 182 4.16 -8.90 21.19
N THR A 183 2.96 -9.15 21.72
CA THR A 183 1.80 -9.43 20.87
C THR A 183 1.29 -8.16 20.20
N ILE A 184 0.49 -8.29 19.14
CA ILE A 184 -0.13 -7.12 18.48
C ILE A 184 -0.94 -6.27 19.48
N GLU A 185 -1.64 -6.90 20.43
CA GLU A 185 -2.39 -6.22 21.48
C GLU A 185 -1.47 -5.45 22.44
N GLU A 186 -0.33 -6.03 22.80
CA GLU A 186 0.68 -5.38 23.65
C GLU A 186 1.31 -4.18 22.94
N VAL A 187 1.60 -4.29 21.63
CA VAL A 187 2.08 -3.17 20.81
C VAL A 187 1.02 -2.07 20.72
N GLY A 188 -0.24 -2.43 20.47
CA GLY A 188 -1.35 -1.48 20.45
C GLY A 188 -1.49 -0.73 21.77
N LYS A 189 -1.46 -1.45 22.90
CA LYS A 189 -1.48 -0.85 24.24
C LYS A 189 -0.24 0.01 24.50
N PHE A 190 0.93 -0.44 24.07
CA PHE A 190 2.18 0.30 24.20
C PHE A 190 2.13 1.64 23.44
N LEU A 191 1.60 1.64 22.22
CA LEU A 191 1.48 2.83 21.36
C LEU A 191 0.23 3.67 21.64
N ASP A 192 -0.67 3.19 22.50
CA ASP A 192 -1.99 3.80 22.76
C ASP A 192 -2.87 3.92 21.51
N ILE A 193 -2.89 2.86 20.70
CA ILE A 193 -3.68 2.78 19.47
C ILE A 193 -4.49 1.48 19.41
N PRO A 194 -5.70 1.50 18.82
CA PRO A 194 -6.46 0.29 18.57
C PRO A 194 -5.72 -0.66 17.64
N VAL A 195 -6.11 -1.95 17.69
CA VAL A 195 -5.57 -3.00 16.82
C VAL A 195 -6.69 -3.59 15.99
N ASN A 196 -6.45 -3.73 14.68
CA ASN A 196 -7.30 -4.43 13.73
C ASN A 196 -8.81 -4.16 13.90
N LEU A 197 -9.20 -2.88 13.83
CA LEU A 197 -10.61 -2.48 13.91
C LEU A 197 -11.39 -3.03 12.71
N LYS A 198 -12.57 -3.59 12.98
CA LYS A 198 -13.44 -4.19 11.94
C LYS A 198 -14.65 -3.31 11.59
N GLU A 199 -15.18 -2.60 12.58
CA GLU A 199 -16.46 -1.89 12.47
C GLU A 199 -16.29 -0.37 12.44
N GLN A 200 -15.12 0.13 12.83
CA GLN A 200 -14.83 1.56 12.94
C GLN A 200 -13.75 1.94 11.93
N ASP A 201 -14.04 2.99 11.16
CA ASP A 201 -13.09 3.61 10.23
C ASP A 201 -12.25 4.64 11.00
N ALA A 202 -11.21 4.15 11.68
CA ALA A 202 -10.34 4.93 12.54
C ALA A 202 -8.90 4.42 12.47
N PHE A 203 -7.94 5.22 12.93
CA PHE A 203 -6.54 4.84 12.98
C PHE A 203 -6.32 3.63 13.91
N HIS A 204 -5.67 2.59 13.38
CA HIS A 204 -5.34 1.38 14.11
C HIS A 204 -4.12 0.69 13.49
N LEU A 205 -3.46 -0.17 14.27
CA LEU A 205 -2.44 -1.08 13.77
C LEU A 205 -3.12 -2.27 13.09
N THR A 206 -2.84 -2.50 11.81
CA THR A 206 -3.39 -3.66 11.09
C THR A 206 -2.59 -4.94 11.39
N ILE A 207 -3.23 -6.10 11.24
CA ILE A 207 -2.54 -7.40 11.32
C ILE A 207 -1.43 -7.49 10.27
N GLU A 208 -1.65 -6.98 9.06
CA GLU A 208 -0.68 -7.01 7.98
C GLU A 208 0.59 -6.22 8.32
N GLU A 209 0.44 -5.00 8.87
CA GLU A 209 1.57 -4.18 9.31
C GLU A 209 2.39 -4.86 10.41
N TYR A 210 1.71 -5.43 11.40
CA TYR A 210 2.37 -6.16 12.49
C TYR A 210 3.15 -7.39 11.97
N LEU A 211 2.54 -8.21 11.11
CA LEU A 211 3.20 -9.39 10.56
C LEU A 211 4.39 -9.01 9.64
N LEU A 212 4.27 -7.93 8.85
CA LEU A 212 5.39 -7.41 8.05
C LEU A 212 6.54 -6.88 8.92
N ALA A 213 6.22 -6.28 10.07
CA ALA A 213 7.22 -5.84 11.03
C ALA A 213 7.97 -7.02 11.67
N LEU A 214 7.28 -8.12 12.01
CA LEU A 214 7.90 -9.35 12.51
C LEU A 214 8.86 -9.98 11.48
N ILE A 215 8.48 -9.99 10.20
CA ILE A 215 9.37 -10.46 9.13
C ILE A 215 10.65 -9.62 9.09
N SER A 216 10.51 -8.30 9.22
CA SER A 216 11.65 -7.38 9.21
C SER A 216 12.55 -7.57 10.43
N MET A 217 11.97 -7.87 11.61
CA MET A 217 12.75 -8.26 12.79
C MET A 217 13.55 -9.54 12.54
N VAL A 218 12.94 -10.58 11.93
CA VAL A 218 13.63 -11.84 11.61
C VAL A 218 14.83 -11.62 10.68
N GLU A 219 14.69 -10.75 9.67
CA GLU A 219 15.79 -10.36 8.78
C GLU A 219 16.97 -9.80 9.60
N GLU A 220 16.70 -8.91 10.56
CA GLU A 220 17.75 -8.31 11.40
C GLU A 220 18.35 -9.28 12.42
N LEU A 221 17.54 -10.18 13.02
CA LEU A 221 18.03 -11.24 13.90
C LEU A 221 18.96 -12.21 13.15
N SER A 222 18.66 -12.54 11.89
CA SER A 222 19.53 -13.39 11.07
C SER A 222 20.91 -12.77 10.85
N ARG A 223 20.99 -11.43 10.81
CA ARG A 223 22.26 -10.69 10.74
C ARG A 223 22.95 -10.68 12.10
N LEU A 224 22.21 -10.48 13.18
CA LEU A 224 22.73 -10.48 14.54
C LEU A 224 23.37 -11.82 14.90
N ALA A 225 22.76 -12.94 14.50
CA ALA A 225 23.31 -14.27 14.74
C ALA A 225 24.71 -14.46 14.13
N VAL A 226 24.98 -13.90 12.95
CA VAL A 226 26.34 -13.96 12.35
C VAL A 226 27.30 -13.10 13.15
N ASN A 227 26.90 -11.89 13.51
CA ASN A 227 27.75 -10.94 14.20
C ASN A 227 28.08 -11.37 15.63
N SER A 228 27.14 -12.02 16.32
CA SER A 228 27.36 -12.51 17.68
C SER A 228 28.47 -13.57 17.74
N VAL A 229 28.60 -14.42 16.72
CA VAL A 229 29.72 -15.37 16.60
C VAL A 229 31.06 -14.64 16.51
N THR A 230 31.10 -13.51 15.80
CA THR A 230 32.31 -12.68 15.65
C THR A 230 32.69 -12.02 16.99
N LEU A 231 31.70 -11.77 17.86
CA LEU A 231 31.89 -11.28 19.22
C LEU A 231 32.16 -12.41 20.24
N GLY A 232 32.25 -13.67 19.81
CA GLY A 232 32.51 -14.82 20.69
C GLY A 232 31.27 -15.37 21.43
N ASP A 233 30.08 -14.89 21.10
CA ASP A 233 28.81 -15.40 21.65
C ASP A 233 28.25 -16.50 20.74
N TYR A 234 28.53 -17.76 21.12
CA TYR A 234 28.08 -18.95 20.40
C TYR A 234 26.72 -19.47 20.86
N ALA A 235 26.19 -18.98 21.98
CA ALA A 235 24.87 -19.38 22.48
C ALA A 235 23.75 -18.63 21.74
N ARG A 236 23.97 -17.35 21.47
CA ARG A 236 22.99 -16.47 20.83
C ARG A 236 22.50 -16.92 19.44
N PRO A 237 23.36 -17.43 18.53
CA PRO A 237 22.91 -17.96 17.23
C PRO A 237 21.95 -19.14 17.39
N VAL A 238 22.16 -20.00 18.40
CA VAL A 238 21.29 -21.14 18.69
C VAL A 238 19.92 -20.66 19.18
N GLN A 239 19.90 -19.68 20.09
CA GLN A 239 18.66 -19.07 20.59
C GLN A 239 17.88 -18.37 19.48
N ILE A 240 18.55 -17.56 18.65
CA ILE A 240 17.96 -16.90 17.48
C ILE A 240 17.44 -17.95 16.49
N GLY A 241 18.20 -19.02 16.25
CA GLY A 241 17.83 -20.10 15.35
C GLY A 241 16.55 -20.81 15.77
N SER A 242 16.40 -21.13 17.06
CA SER A 242 15.17 -21.70 17.61
C SER A 242 14.00 -20.75 17.42
N PHE A 243 14.17 -19.49 17.81
CA PHE A 243 13.14 -18.48 17.73
C PHE A 243 12.62 -18.25 16.30
N ILE A 244 13.53 -18.10 15.32
CA ILE A 244 13.15 -17.87 13.92
C ILE A 244 12.41 -19.10 13.35
N LYS A 245 12.78 -20.33 13.75
CA LYS A 245 12.08 -21.55 13.33
C LYS A 245 10.66 -21.60 13.88
N ASP A 246 10.48 -21.31 15.17
CA ASP A 246 9.16 -21.29 15.81
C ASP A 246 8.26 -20.22 15.18
N LEU A 247 8.83 -19.03 14.93
CA LEU A 247 8.11 -17.94 14.27
C LEU A 247 7.75 -18.32 12.82
N PHE A 248 8.67 -18.94 12.07
CA PHE A 248 8.40 -19.41 10.71
C PHE A 248 7.29 -20.47 10.67
N ALA A 249 7.30 -21.42 11.62
CA ALA A 249 6.22 -22.39 11.77
C ALA A 249 4.88 -21.68 12.07
N GLY A 250 4.89 -20.66 12.92
CA GLY A 250 3.74 -19.80 13.17
C GLY A 250 3.20 -19.14 11.90
N PHE A 251 4.07 -18.59 11.05
CA PHE A 251 3.69 -18.04 9.74
C PHE A 251 3.10 -19.11 8.79
N GLN A 252 3.57 -20.36 8.86
CA GLN A 252 3.03 -21.46 8.04
C GLN A 252 1.61 -21.89 8.46
N LEU A 253 1.21 -21.64 9.71
CA LEU A 253 -0.18 -21.86 10.15
C LEU A 253 -1.15 -20.83 9.57
N LEU A 254 -0.65 -19.68 9.13
CA LEU A 254 -1.48 -18.61 8.57
C LEU A 254 -1.82 -18.93 7.11
N ASN A 255 -3.11 -18.97 6.79
CA ASN A 255 -3.58 -19.10 5.41
C ASN A 255 -3.54 -17.74 4.68
N LEU A 256 -2.32 -17.26 4.41
CA LEU A 256 -2.08 -15.99 3.72
C LEU A 256 -2.47 -16.10 2.24
N LYS A 257 -3.24 -15.12 1.75
CA LYS A 257 -3.60 -15.04 0.33
C LYS A 257 -2.41 -14.54 -0.50
N ASN A 258 -2.52 -14.57 -1.83
CA ASN A 258 -1.45 -14.10 -2.71
C ASN A 258 -1.30 -12.57 -2.68
N ASP A 259 -0.58 -12.07 -1.67
CA ASP A 259 -0.30 -10.67 -1.44
C ASP A 259 1.19 -10.46 -1.08
N ILE A 260 1.55 -9.20 -0.79
CA ILE A 260 2.91 -8.84 -0.40
C ILE A 260 3.36 -9.56 0.88
N LEU A 261 2.44 -9.80 1.82
CA LEU A 261 2.72 -10.46 3.08
C LEU A 261 3.09 -11.93 2.86
N ARG A 262 2.38 -12.66 1.98
CA ARG A 262 2.79 -14.02 1.59
C ARG A 262 4.19 -14.04 0.96
N LYS A 263 4.47 -13.14 0.02
CA LYS A 263 5.79 -13.07 -0.63
C LYS A 263 6.91 -12.78 0.38
N ARG A 264 6.67 -11.89 1.35
CA ARG A 264 7.63 -11.56 2.41
C ARG A 264 7.79 -12.71 3.41
N SER A 265 6.70 -13.38 3.78
CA SER A 265 6.69 -14.55 4.66
C SER A 265 7.48 -15.72 4.05
N ASP A 266 7.30 -15.99 2.75
CA ASP A 266 8.11 -16.98 2.02
C ASP A 266 9.61 -16.65 2.03
N GLY A 267 9.97 -15.38 2.25
CA GLY A 267 11.34 -14.90 2.40
C GLY A 267 12.01 -15.34 3.73
N ILE A 268 11.23 -15.63 4.77
CA ILE A 268 11.75 -16.05 6.09
C ILE A 268 12.64 -17.30 5.97
N LYS A 269 12.35 -18.21 5.03
CA LYS A 269 13.15 -19.42 4.80
C LYS A 269 14.63 -19.14 4.53
N TYR A 270 14.96 -17.98 3.96
CA TYR A 270 16.34 -17.59 3.71
C TYR A 270 17.05 -17.18 5.02
N SER A 271 16.34 -16.48 5.91
CA SER A 271 16.82 -16.16 7.25
C SER A 271 17.00 -17.42 8.10
N VAL A 272 16.04 -18.36 8.04
CA VAL A 272 16.14 -19.68 8.69
C VAL A 272 17.41 -20.39 8.22
N LYS A 273 17.55 -20.59 6.90
CA LYS A 273 18.71 -21.25 6.31
C LYS A 273 20.02 -20.59 6.75
N LYS A 274 20.10 -19.26 6.70
CA LYS A 274 21.30 -18.51 7.08
C LYS A 274 21.71 -18.78 8.53
N VAL A 275 20.77 -18.78 9.46
CA VAL A 275 21.07 -19.05 10.88
C VAL A 275 21.39 -20.53 11.11
N GLU A 276 20.73 -21.45 10.39
CA GLU A 276 21.07 -22.88 10.42
C GLU A 276 22.49 -23.15 9.94
N ASP A 277 22.91 -22.53 8.84
CA ASP A 277 24.27 -22.65 8.31
C ASP A 277 25.30 -22.16 9.36
N VAL A 278 25.00 -21.07 10.09
CA VAL A 278 25.84 -20.58 11.21
C VAL A 278 25.90 -21.59 12.35
N VAL A 279 24.76 -22.11 12.80
CA VAL A 279 24.71 -23.09 13.91
C VAL A 279 25.41 -24.39 13.52
N TYR A 280 25.29 -24.81 12.26
CA TYR A 280 26.01 -25.95 11.70
C TYR A 280 27.52 -25.76 11.77
N ASP A 281 28.03 -24.60 11.34
CA ASP A 281 29.46 -24.27 11.41
C ASP A 281 30.00 -24.29 12.85
N LEU A 282 29.21 -23.79 13.82
CA LEU A 282 29.56 -23.84 15.24
C LEU A 282 29.63 -25.28 15.77
N SER A 283 28.67 -26.12 15.38
CA SER A 283 28.61 -27.54 15.75
C SER A 283 29.81 -28.32 15.21
N LEU A 284 30.16 -28.10 13.93
CA LEU A 284 31.29 -28.75 13.27
C LEU A 284 32.63 -28.41 13.95
N ARG A 285 32.73 -27.20 14.51
CA ARG A 285 33.90 -26.72 15.26
C ARG A 285 33.87 -27.07 16.76
N ASN A 286 32.82 -27.77 17.23
CA ASN A 286 32.60 -28.09 18.65
C ASN A 286 32.52 -26.83 19.55
N LEU A 287 32.02 -25.71 19.01
CA LEU A 287 31.86 -24.45 19.75
C LEU A 287 30.52 -24.36 20.49
N ILE A 288 29.62 -25.31 20.24
CA ILE A 288 28.35 -25.48 20.96
C ILE A 288 28.26 -26.92 21.47
N PRO A 289 27.55 -27.17 22.59
CA PRO A 289 27.33 -28.53 23.09
C PRO A 289 26.66 -29.36 22.00
N LYS A 290 27.26 -30.48 21.62
CA LYS A 290 26.55 -31.50 20.85
C LYS A 290 25.43 -31.98 21.75
N GLY A 291 24.20 -31.95 21.23
CA GLY A 291 23.02 -32.43 21.94
C GLY A 291 23.39 -33.71 22.66
N SER A 292 23.23 -33.70 23.98
CA SER A 292 23.61 -34.77 24.89
C SER A 292 23.37 -36.14 24.26
N ASP A 293 24.45 -36.93 24.14
CA ASP A 293 24.39 -38.39 24.08
C ASP A 293 23.67 -38.87 25.36
N ASN A 294 22.34 -38.84 25.35
CA ASN A 294 21.53 -39.49 26.37
C ASN A 294 21.19 -40.88 25.84
N ALA A 295 22.03 -41.82 26.29
CA ALA A 295 21.72 -43.23 26.44
C ALA A 295 20.49 -43.46 27.34
#